data_AF-A0AAW9N1D3-F1
#
_entry.id   AF-A0AAW9N1D3-F1
#
_cell.length_a   1.000
_cell.length_b   1.000
_cell.length_c   1.000
_cell.angle_alpha   90.00
_cell.angle_beta   90.00
_cell.angle_gamma   90.00
#
_symmetry.space_group_name_H-M   'P 1'
#
loop_
_entity.id
_entity.type
_entity.pdbx_description
1 polymer ?
#
loop_
_entity_poly.entity_id
_entity_poly.type
_entity_poly.pdbx_seq_one_letter_code
_entity_poly.pdbx_strand_id
1 'polypeptide(L)' 'MMEEFIRKNISDEYADFYEQSSKKDKFQMDVSILAILAFSENNQPVTAKKETVLSEGKIKTRYILEVETKFKNRSE' A
#
# COMPACT_ATOMS: atom_id res chain seq x y z
N MET A 1 13.85 -2.47 5.56
CA MET A 1 12.51 -3.11 5.61
C MET A 1 11.48 -2.11 6.15
N MET A 2 10.17 -2.35 6.04
CA MET A 2 9.12 -1.38 6.44
C MET A 2 9.28 -0.88 7.88
N GLU A 3 9.67 -1.77 8.80
CA GLU A 3 9.99 -1.41 10.19
C GLU A 3 11.05 -0.30 10.30
N GLU A 4 12.17 -0.41 9.57
CA GLU A 4 13.21 0.63 9.55
C GLU A 4 12.70 1.94 8.94
N PHE A 5 11.79 1.86 7.97
CA PHE A 5 11.16 3.04 7.39
C PHE A 5 10.28 3.75 8.44
N ILE A 6 9.42 3.01 9.14
CA ILE A 6 8.59 3.55 10.23
C ILE A 6 9.47 4.16 11.32
N ARG A 7 10.53 3.45 11.72
CA ARG A 7 11.46 3.91 12.76
C ARG A 7 12.15 5.22 12.38
N LYS A 8 12.59 5.36 11.12
CA LYS A 8 13.30 6.56 10.64
C LYS A 8 12.39 7.76 10.36
N ASN A 9 11.12 7.54 10.01
CA ASN A 9 10.26 8.59 9.47
C ASN A 9 9.01 8.87 10.31
N ILE A 10 8.64 7.99 11.26
CA ILE A 10 7.40 8.11 12.05
C ILE A 10 7.73 8.12 13.55
N SER A 11 8.00 6.95 14.15
CA SER A 11 8.46 6.84 15.55
C SER A 11 8.97 5.43 15.87
N ASP A 12 9.75 5.31 16.93
CA ASP A 12 10.16 4.02 17.50
C ASP A 12 8.94 3.21 17.99
N GLU A 13 7.96 3.86 18.64
CA GLU A 13 6.75 3.21 19.17
C GLU A 13 5.94 2.52 18.07
N TYR A 14 5.76 3.18 16.91
CA TYR A 14 5.05 2.58 15.78
C TYR A 14 5.86 1.48 15.09
N ALA A 15 7.20 1.57 15.12
CA ALA A 15 8.07 0.52 14.60
C ALA A 15 8.00 -0.73 15.48
N ASP A 16 8.00 -0.57 16.80
CA ASP A 16 7.87 -1.66 17.77
C ASP A 16 6.47 -2.30 17.69
N PHE A 17 5.42 -1.48 17.54
CA PHE A 17 4.07 -1.97 17.27
C PHE A 17 3.98 -2.76 15.96
N TYR A 18 4.61 -2.28 14.89
CA TYR A 18 4.71 -3.00 13.63
C TYR A 18 5.43 -4.32 13.84
N GLU A 19 6.59 -4.35 14.51
CA GLU A 19 7.39 -5.56 14.76
C GLU A 19 6.57 -6.65 15.47
N GLN A 20 5.84 -6.28 16.51
CA GLN A 20 5.01 -7.18 17.33
C GLN A 20 3.71 -7.61 16.65
N SER A 21 3.32 -6.96 15.55
CA SER A 21 2.07 -7.25 14.85
C SER A 21 2.10 -8.58 14.11
N SER A 22 0.92 -9.19 13.96
CA SER A 22 0.77 -10.42 13.18
C SER A 22 1.14 -10.18 11.71
N LYS A 23 1.50 -11.25 10.99
CA LYS A 23 1.79 -11.16 9.54
C LYS A 23 0.63 -10.57 8.74
N LYS A 24 -0.61 -10.84 9.17
CA LYS A 24 -1.82 -10.30 8.55
C LYS A 24 -1.92 -8.79 8.75
N ASP A 25 -1.67 -8.33 9.97
CA ASP A 25 -1.80 -6.91 10.32
C ASP A 25 -0.67 -6.10 9.70
N LYS A 26 0.56 -6.63 9.70
CA LYS A 26 1.71 -6.05 8.97
C LYS A 26 1.37 -5.84 7.50
N PHE A 27 0.79 -6.84 6.85
CA PHE A 27 0.37 -6.72 5.44
C PHE A 27 -0.69 -5.63 5.24
N GLN A 28 -1.68 -5.52 6.13
CA GLN A 28 -2.68 -4.45 6.06
C GLN A 28 -2.04 -3.07 6.23
N MET A 29 -1.13 -2.92 7.19
CA MET A 29 -0.37 -1.69 7.40
C MET A 29 0.46 -1.31 6.17
N ASP A 30 1.16 -2.28 5.57
CA ASP A 30 1.96 -2.06 4.36
C ASP A 30 1.09 -1.54 3.21
N VAL A 31 -0.07 -2.17 2.96
CA VAL A 31 -1.01 -1.74 1.92
C VAL A 31 -1.57 -0.34 2.21
N SER A 32 -1.91 -0.05 3.46
CA SER A 32 -2.40 1.28 3.87
C SER A 32 -1.34 2.37 3.69
N ILE A 33 -0.08 2.10 4.04
CA ILE A 33 1.04 3.04 3.82
C ILE A 33 1.20 3.30 2.32
N LEU A 34 1.21 2.25 1.49
CA LEU A 34 1.28 2.40 0.04
C LEU A 34 0.12 3.25 -0.53
N ALA A 35 -1.10 3.05 0.00
CA ALA A 35 -2.25 3.86 -0.40
C ALA A 35 -2.09 5.33 -0.01
N ILE A 36 -1.59 5.63 1.19
CA ILE A 36 -1.33 7.01 1.64
C ILE A 36 -0.24 7.67 0.78
N LEU A 37 0.84 6.96 0.47
CA LEU A 37 1.91 7.47 -0.38
C LEU A 37 1.39 7.79 -1.80
N ALA A 38 0.64 6.87 -2.40
CA ALA A 38 0.02 7.09 -3.71
C ALA A 38 -0.97 8.27 -3.71
N PHE A 39 -1.73 8.45 -2.63
CA PHE A 39 -2.60 9.60 -2.43
C PHE A 39 -1.79 10.90 -2.32
N SER A 40 -0.73 10.91 -1.52
CA SER A 40 0.13 12.09 -1.32
C SER A 40 0.76 12.59 -2.62
N GLU A 41 1.15 11.69 -3.52
CA GLU A 41 1.79 12.08 -4.78
C GLU A 41 0.79 12.71 -5.78
N ASN A 42 -0.44 12.19 -5.83
CA ASN A 42 -1.42 12.58 -6.86
C ASN A 42 -2.55 13.48 -6.36
N ASN A 43 -2.73 13.59 -5.04
CA ASN A 43 -3.88 14.21 -4.37
C ASN A 43 -5.24 13.71 -4.90
N GLN A 44 -5.27 12.50 -5.46
CA GLN A 44 -6.47 11.84 -5.98
C GLN A 44 -6.80 10.65 -5.08
N PRO A 45 -8.09 10.37 -4.81
CA PRO A 45 -8.49 9.23 -4.01
C PRO A 45 -7.87 7.93 -4.52
N VAL A 46 -7.29 7.15 -3.60
CA VAL A 46 -6.77 5.82 -3.92
C VAL A 46 -7.87 4.79 -3.71
N THR A 47 -8.15 4.01 -4.74
CA THR A 47 -9.07 2.89 -4.66
C THR A 47 -8.29 1.63 -4.33
N ALA A 48 -8.68 0.92 -3.27
CA ALA A 48 -8.12 -0.37 -2.90
C ALA A 48 -9.13 -1.49 -3.20
N LYS A 49 -8.75 -2.45 -4.04
CA LYS A 49 -9.56 -3.63 -4.37
C LYS A 49 -8.86 -4.90 -3.93
N LYS A 50 -9.65 -5.89 -3.51
CA LYS A 50 -9.21 -7.24 -3.19
C LYS A 50 -9.95 -8.23 -4.07
N GLU A 51 -9.22 -9.06 -4.79
CA GLU A 51 -9.78 -10.04 -5.72
C GLU A 51 -9.15 -11.41 -5.50
N THR A 52 -9.92 -12.45 -5.75
CA THR A 52 -9.41 -13.82 -5.82
C THR A 52 -9.20 -14.17 -7.29
N VAL A 53 -7.98 -14.56 -7.66
CA VAL A 53 -7.61 -14.85 -9.05
C VAL A 53 -7.02 -16.25 -9.17
N LEU A 54 -7.36 -16.95 -10.25
CA LEU A 54 -6.66 -18.16 -10.66
C LEU A 54 -5.51 -17.76 -11.59
N SER A 55 -4.27 -18.02 -11.18
CA SER A 55 -3.07 -17.66 -11.94
C SER A 55 -2.05 -18.78 -11.82
N GLU A 56 -1.57 -19.27 -12.97
CA GLU A 56 -0.58 -20.36 -13.05
C GLU A 56 -1.03 -21.63 -12.28
N GLY A 57 -2.32 -21.96 -12.36
CA GLY A 57 -2.91 -23.09 -11.66
C GLY A 57 -3.05 -22.93 -10.14
N LYS A 58 -2.74 -21.75 -9.58
CA LYS A 58 -2.87 -21.46 -8.13
C LYS A 58 -3.93 -20.39 -7.88
N ILE A 59 -4.72 -20.58 -6.82
CA ILE A 59 -5.61 -19.55 -6.30
C ILE A 59 -4.75 -18.54 -5.54
N LYS A 60 -4.78 -17.27 -5.97
CA LYS A 60 -4.04 -16.16 -5.37
C LYS A 60 -5.03 -15.09 -4.92
N THR A 61 -4.76 -14.46 -3.79
CA THR A 61 -5.41 -13.20 -3.43
C THR A 61 -4.59 -12.06 -4.01
N ARG A 62 -5.21 -11.22 -4.85
CA ARG A 62 -4.60 -10.04 -5.45
C ARG A 62 -5.15 -8.79 -4.76
N TYR A 63 -4.25 -7.90 -4.37
CA TYR A 63 -4.59 -6.57 -3.88
C TYR A 63 -4.18 -5.56 -4.96
N ILE A 64 -5.08 -4.68 -5.34
CA ILE A 64 -4.87 -3.68 -6.39
C ILE A 64 -5.10 -2.31 -5.76
N LEU A 65 -4.11 -1.43 -5.88
CA LEU A 65 -4.20 -0.03 -5.53
C LEU A 65 -4.23 0.76 -6.85
N GLU A 66 -5.30 1.53 -7.07
CA GLU A 66 -5.49 2.34 -8.26
C GLU A 66 -5.65 3.81 -7.85
N VAL A 67 -4.90 4.69 -8.51
CA VAL A 67 -5.02 6.14 -8.36
C VAL A 67 -5.20 6.74 -9.75
N GLU A 68 -6.16 7.65 -9.89
CA GLU A 68 -6.34 8.36 -11.15
C GLU A 68 -5.18 9.34 -11.34
N THR A 69 -4.43 9.17 -12.42
CA THR A 69 -3.39 10.13 -12.79
C THR A 69 -4.04 11.39 -13.34
N LYS A 70 -3.63 12.57 -12.85
CA LYS A 70 -3.96 13.82 -13.55
C LYS A 70 -3.21 13.85 -14.87
N PHE A 71 -3.82 13.36 -15.96
CA PHE A 71 -3.30 13.58 -17.29
C PHE A 71 -3.25 15.10 -17.52
N LYS A 72 -2.06 15.70 -17.51
CA LYS A 72 -1.85 16.91 -18.31
C LYS A 72 -2.05 16.45 -19.74
N ASN A 73 -3.09 16.95 -20.42
CA ASN A 73 -3.20 16.78 -21.87
C ASN A 73 -1.81 17.05 -22.47
N ARG A 74 -1.15 16.01 -22.99
CA ARG A 74 -0.11 16.24 -23.97
C ARG A 74 -0.87 16.69 -25.20
N SER A 75 -0.96 18.00 -25.36
CA SER A 75 -1.26 18.62 -26.64
C SER A 75 -0.21 18.08 -27.63
N GLU A 76 -0.62 17.14 -28.48
CA GLU A 76 0.00 16.96 -29.79
C GLU A 76 -0.69 17.90 -30.79
#